data_AF-A0A401Q9S3-F1
#
_entry.id   AF-A0A401Q9S3-F1
#
_cell.length_a   1.000
_cell.length_b   1.000
_cell.length_c   1.000
_cell.angle_alpha   90.00
_cell.angle_beta   90.00
_cell.angle_gamma   90.00
#
_symmetry.space_group_name_H-M   'P 1'
#
loop_
_entity.id
_entity.type
_entity.pdbx_description
1 polymer ?
#
loop_
_entity_poly.entity_id
_entity_poly.type
_entity_poly.pdbx_seq_one_letter_code
_entity_poly.pdbx_strand_id
1 'polypeptide(L)'
;TSFVRYNTMQLSRIYPTGSRIDSSNYNPQEMWNAGCQLVALNFQRPGMEMDLNKGKFRQNGRSGYILKPSFMRNRSIRVDPARAQPRTGLNTTQLIID
;
A
#
# COMPACT_ATOMS: atom_id res chain seq x y z
N THR A 1 2.75 -14.00 -4.90
CA THR A 1 1.99 -13.78 -6.17
C THR A 1 0.48 -13.98 -6.06
N SER A 2 -0.04 -14.88 -5.22
CA SER A 2 -1.49 -15.12 -5.09
C SER A 2 -2.28 -13.91 -4.56
N PHE A 3 -1.75 -13.20 -3.56
CA PHE A 3 -2.52 -12.17 -2.86
C PHE A 3 -2.70 -10.87 -3.67
N VAL A 4 -1.68 -10.43 -4.41
CA VAL A 4 -1.80 -9.30 -5.35
C VAL A 4 -2.89 -9.59 -6.39
N ARG A 5 -2.95 -10.82 -6.91
CA ARG A 5 -3.98 -11.24 -7.87
C ARG A 5 -5.37 -11.24 -7.24
N TYR A 6 -5.53 -11.74 -6.02
CA TYR A 6 -6.78 -11.68 -5.27
C TYR A 6 -7.31 -10.24 -5.16
N ASN A 7 -6.42 -9.31 -4.81
CA ASN A 7 -6.75 -7.88 -4.67
C ASN A 7 -7.04 -7.15 -6.00
N THR A 8 -6.97 -7.81 -7.15
CA THR A 8 -7.49 -7.25 -8.43
C THR A 8 -9.01 -7.39 -8.55
N MET A 9 -9.62 -8.31 -7.80
CA MET A 9 -11.03 -8.67 -7.90
C MET A 9 -11.81 -8.44 -6.60
N GLN A 10 -11.14 -8.56 -5.45
CA GLN A 10 -11.77 -8.48 -4.14
C GLN A 10 -11.08 -7.43 -3.27
N LEU A 11 -11.76 -7.02 -2.20
CA LEU A 11 -11.24 -6.08 -1.22
C LEU A 11 -10.64 -6.84 -0.03
N SER A 12 -9.46 -6.39 0.42
CA SER A 12 -8.82 -6.86 1.64
C SER A 12 -8.72 -5.72 2.65
N ARG A 13 -9.16 -5.99 3.88
CA ARG A 13 -8.99 -5.09 5.03
C ARG A 13 -7.99 -5.67 6.02
N ILE A 14 -6.99 -4.86 6.37
CA ILE A 14 -5.90 -5.21 7.30
C ILE A 14 -5.98 -4.30 8.52
N TYR A 15 -5.68 -4.84 9.70
CA TYR A 15 -5.69 -4.12 10.96
C TYR A 15 -4.46 -4.45 11.79
N PRO A 16 -4.09 -3.58 12.75
CA PRO A 16 -3.12 -3.92 13.78
C PRO A 16 -3.57 -5.17 14.55
N THR A 17 -2.62 -6.00 14.94
CA THR A 17 -2.87 -7.16 15.82
C THR A 17 -3.36 -6.68 17.19
N GLY A 18 -4.27 -7.46 17.81
CA GLY A 18 -4.79 -7.18 19.16
C GLY A 18 -3.73 -7.20 20.26
N SER A 19 -2.54 -7.78 20.02
CA SER A 19 -1.43 -7.71 20.96
C SER A 19 -0.82 -6.31 21.11
N ARG A 20 -1.14 -5.38 20.20
CA ARG A 20 -0.69 -3.98 20.25
C ARG A 20 -1.57 -3.14 21.17
N ILE A 21 -1.51 -3.46 22.46
CA ILE A 21 -2.25 -2.77 23.52
C ILE A 21 -1.87 -1.29 23.65
N ASP A 22 -0.67 -0.93 23.19
CA ASP A 22 -0.14 0.44 23.15
C ASP A 22 -0.66 1.25 21.95
N SER A 23 -1.55 0.69 21.13
CA SER A 23 -2.04 1.27 19.88
C SER A 23 -0.94 1.54 18.84
N SER A 24 0.22 0.89 18.94
CA SER A 24 1.28 1.01 17.92
C SER A 24 0.78 0.62 16.52
N ASN A 25 1.34 1.27 15.51
CA ASN A 25 1.03 0.98 14.10
C ASN A 25 2.07 0.02 13.52
N TYR A 26 1.67 -0.73 12.49
CA TYR A 26 2.58 -1.50 11.63
C TYR A 26 2.86 -0.70 10.36
N ASN A 27 3.96 -1.01 9.67
CA ASN A 27 4.28 -0.36 8.40
C ASN A 27 3.22 -0.69 7.32
N PRO A 28 2.44 0.30 6.83
CA PRO A 28 1.36 0.03 5.87
C PRO A 28 1.88 -0.28 4.46
N GLN A 29 3.14 0.02 4.15
CA GLN A 29 3.71 -0.11 2.80
C GLN A 29 3.69 -1.55 2.29
N GLU A 30 3.95 -2.52 3.16
CA GLU A 30 3.96 -3.94 2.79
C GLU A 30 2.58 -4.40 2.30
N MET A 31 1.51 -3.96 2.98
CA MET A 31 0.15 -4.32 2.61
C MET A 31 -0.33 -3.58 1.36
N TRP A 32 0.09 -2.33 1.16
CA TRP A 32 -0.12 -1.63 -0.11
C TRP A 32 0.61 -2.32 -1.27
N ASN A 33 1.83 -2.81 -1.07
CA ASN A 33 2.58 -3.57 -2.08
C ASN A 33 1.90 -4.92 -2.42
N ALA A 34 1.18 -5.51 -1.47
CA ALA A 34 0.32 -6.66 -1.69
C ALA A 34 -1.02 -6.32 -2.37
N GLY A 35 -1.32 -5.04 -2.57
CA GLY A 35 -2.51 -4.55 -3.26
C GLY A 35 -3.75 -4.39 -2.38
N CYS A 36 -3.61 -4.55 -1.07
CA CYS A 36 -4.69 -4.36 -0.10
C CYS A 36 -5.18 -2.91 -0.12
N GLN A 37 -6.50 -2.75 -0.06
CA GLN A 37 -7.17 -1.46 -0.25
C GLN A 37 -7.43 -0.75 1.08
N LEU A 38 -7.79 -1.50 2.11
CA LEU A 38 -8.21 -0.96 3.41
C LEU A 38 -7.16 -1.33 4.48
N VAL A 39 -6.02 -0.63 4.45
CA VAL A 39 -4.91 -0.84 5.39
C VAL A 39 -5.11 0.08 6.60
N ALA A 40 -5.81 -0.42 7.62
CA ALA A 40 -6.23 0.37 8.77
C ALA A 40 -5.07 0.61 9.75
N LEU A 41 -4.99 1.83 10.26
CA LEU A 41 -4.04 2.30 11.26
C LEU A 41 -4.79 3.01 12.39
N ASN A 42 -4.16 3.09 13.56
CA ASN A 42 -4.62 3.81 14.73
C ASN A 42 -4.32 5.31 14.58
N PHE A 43 -5.33 6.12 14.24
CA PHE A 43 -5.18 7.57 14.01
C PHE A 43 -4.79 8.36 15.27
N GLN A 44 -5.14 7.86 16.45
CA GLN A 44 -4.78 8.46 17.73
C GLN A 44 -3.27 8.41 18.02
N ARG A 45 -2.51 7.53 17.33
CA ARG A 45 -1.08 7.34 17.56
C ARG A 45 -0.26 7.99 16.44
N PRO A 46 0.42 9.12 16.69
CA PRO A 46 1.38 9.69 15.72
C PRO A 46 2.61 8.77 15.59
N GLY A 47 3.32 8.89 14.46
CA GLY A 47 4.48 8.08 14.16
C GLY A 47 4.70 7.96 12.66
N MET A 48 5.84 7.37 12.27
CA MET A 48 6.27 7.24 10.88
C MET A 48 5.21 6.58 9.99
N GLU A 49 4.51 5.56 10.48
CA GLU A 49 3.46 4.84 9.75
C GLU A 49 2.27 5.75 9.44
N MET A 50 1.89 6.60 10.41
CA MET A 50 0.80 7.54 10.26
C MET A 50 1.20 8.72 9.35
N ASP A 51 2.45 9.17 9.44
CA ASP A 51 2.97 10.23 8.58
C ASP A 51 3.05 9.75 7.12
N LEU A 52 3.47 8.50 6.89
CA LEU A 52 3.43 7.86 5.58
C LEU A 52 1.99 7.77 5.04
N ASN A 53 1.02 7.37 5.88
CA ASN A 53 -0.40 7.34 5.51
C ASN A 53 -0.94 8.73 5.14
N LYS A 54 -0.67 9.75 5.96
CA LYS A 54 -1.06 11.14 5.69
C LYS A 54 -0.42 11.65 4.40
N GLY A 55 0.88 11.41 4.20
CA GLY A 55 1.62 11.82 3.01
C GLY A 55 1.05 11.19 1.74
N LYS A 56 0.83 9.88 1.76
CA LYS A 56 0.23 9.15 0.64
C LYS A 56 -1.14 9.71 0.26
N PHE A 57 -2.07 9.84 1.21
CA PHE A 57 -3.44 10.28 0.93
C PHE A 57 -3.63 11.80 0.79
N ARG A 58 -2.56 12.60 0.82
CA ARG A 58 -2.60 13.99 0.34
C ARG A 58 -2.78 14.09 -1.18
N GLN A 59 -2.34 13.07 -1.91
CA GLN A 59 -2.49 12.97 -3.36
C GLN A 59 -3.97 12.92 -3.76
N ASN A 60 -4.25 13.12 -5.05
CA ASN A 60 -5.60 13.03 -5.61
C ASN A 60 -6.63 13.89 -4.85
N GLY A 61 -6.25 15.14 -4.57
CA GLY A 61 -7.12 16.14 -3.95
C GLY A 61 -7.58 15.80 -2.53
N ARG A 62 -6.81 15.00 -1.76
CA ARG A 62 -7.17 14.55 -0.41
C ARG A 62 -8.48 13.76 -0.33
N SER A 63 -8.88 13.10 -1.42
CA SER A 63 -10.13 12.35 -1.49
C SER A 63 -10.16 11.07 -0.64
N GLY A 64 -9.01 10.62 -0.13
CA GLY A 64 -8.88 9.32 0.54
C GLY A 64 -8.76 8.14 -0.42
N TYR A 65 -8.71 8.38 -1.75
CA TYR A 65 -8.56 7.33 -2.77
C TYR A 65 -7.35 7.61 -3.66
N ILE A 66 -6.58 6.56 -3.95
CA ILE A 66 -5.45 6.61 -4.88
C ILE A 66 -5.53 5.40 -5.81
N LEU A 67 -5.47 5.65 -7.11
CA LEU A 67 -5.53 4.58 -8.10
C LEU A 67 -4.28 3.69 -8.01
N LYS A 68 -4.47 2.37 -7.88
CA LYS A 68 -3.36 1.41 -7.90
C LYS A 68 -2.61 1.46 -9.24
N PRO A 69 -1.28 1.23 -9.26
CA PRO A 69 -0.52 1.09 -10.49
C PRO A 69 -1.12 0.05 -11.44
N SER A 70 -0.96 0.24 -12.76
CA SER A 70 -1.58 -0.63 -13.79
C SER A 70 -1.25 -2.12 -13.61
N PHE A 71 -0.01 -2.44 -13.22
CA PHE A 71 0.42 -3.82 -12.97
C PHE A 71 -0.27 -4.49 -11.78
N MET A 72 -0.81 -3.71 -10.83
CA MET A 72 -1.59 -4.22 -9.69
C MET A 72 -3.09 -4.28 -9.95
N ARG A 73 -3.51 -3.90 -11.17
CA ARG A 73 -4.90 -3.95 -11.63
C ARG A 73 -5.09 -5.00 -12.73
N ASN A 74 -4.03 -5.31 -13.48
CA ASN A 74 -4.10 -6.25 -14.59
C ASN A 74 -3.95 -7.71 -14.12
N ARG A 75 -5.00 -8.51 -14.34
CA ARG A 75 -5.08 -9.94 -13.98
C ARG A 75 -4.09 -10.82 -14.73
N SER A 76 -3.69 -10.41 -15.93
CA SER A 76 -2.80 -11.17 -16.81
C SER A 76 -1.33 -10.99 -16.44
N ILE A 77 -0.99 -9.97 -15.65
CA ILE A 77 0.39 -9.70 -15.23
C ILE A 77 0.66 -10.45 -13.93
N ARG A 78 1.61 -11.39 -13.97
CA ARG A 78 2.14 -12.03 -12.76
C ARG A 78 3.25 -11.15 -12.19
N VAL A 79 2.94 -10.45 -11.11
CA VAL A 79 3.89 -9.60 -10.40
C VAL A 79 4.49 -10.40 -9.25
N ASP A 80 5.79 -10.63 -9.31
CA ASP A 80 6.55 -11.15 -8.19
C ASP A 80 7.09 -9.97 -7.36
N PRO A 81 6.54 -9.69 -6.17
CA PRO A 81 7.02 -8.59 -5.33
C PRO A 81 8.47 -8.79 -4.85
N ALA A 82 9.01 -10.02 -4.89
CA ALA A 82 10.40 -10.31 -4.54
C ALA A 82 11.38 -10.15 -5.72
N ARG A 83 10.87 -10.03 -6.95
CA ARG A 83 11.67 -9.85 -8.17
C ARG A 83 11.25 -8.57 -8.88
N ALA A 84 11.82 -7.45 -8.44
CA ALA A 84 11.80 -6.22 -9.22
C ALA A 84 12.57 -6.47 -10.53
N GLN A 85 11.85 -6.71 -11.63
CA GLN A 85 12.47 -6.69 -12.94
C GLN A 85 12.67 -5.22 -13.34
N PRO A 86 13.91 -4.81 -13.70
CA PRO A 86 14.12 -3.51 -14.33
C PRO A 86 13.35 -3.54 -15.66
N ARG A 87 12.23 -2.85 -15.75
CA ARG A 87 11.52 -2.70 -17.02
C ARG A 87 12.10 -1.47 -17.70
N THR A 88 12.74 -1.68 -18.84
CA THR A 88 13.10 -0.63 -19.79
C THR A 88 11.87 0.27 -20.03
N GLY A 89 11.99 1.55 -19.70
CA GLY A 89 10.94 2.55 -19.91
C GLY A 89 10.04 2.87 -18.71
N LEU A 90 10.18 2.21 -17.56
CA LEU A 90 9.62 2.73 -16.31
C LEU A 90 10.69 3.58 -15.63
N ASN A 91 10.55 4.91 -15.71
CA ASN A 91 11.29 5.80 -14.82
C ASN A 91 10.95 5.35 -13.40
N THR A 92 11.96 4.82 -12.72
CA THR A 92 11.86 4.51 -11.29
C THR A 92 11.82 5.86 -10.60
N THR A 93 10.65 6.49 -10.54
CA THR A 93 10.45 7.61 -9.64
C THR A 93 10.54 6.98 -8.27
N GLN A 94 11.72 7.09 -7.65
CA GLN A 94 11.78 7.05 -6.20
C GLN A 94 10.68 7.98 -5.70
N LEU A 95 9.89 7.47 -4.76
CA LEU A 95 8.90 8.25 -4.08
C LEU A 95 9.69 9.22 -3.19
N ILE A 96 10.14 10.33 -3.79
CA ILE A 96 10.74 11.44 -3.07
C ILE A 96 9.59 12.04 -2.27
N ILE A 97 9.67 11.84 -0.96
CA ILE A 97 8.84 12.55 -0.01
C ILE A 97 9.64 13.82 0.28
N ASP A 98 9.22 14.93 -0.30
CA ASP A 98 9.66 16.26 0.11
C ASP A 98 9.16 16.57 1.55
#